data_AF-A0A1A1YQK8-F1
#
_entry.id   AF-A0A1A1YQK8-F1
#
_cell.length_a   1.000
_cell.length_b   1.000
_cell.length_c   1.000
_cell.angle_alpha   90.00
_cell.angle_beta   90.00
_cell.angle_gamma   90.00
#
_symmetry.space_group_name_H-M   'P 1'
#
loop_
_entity.id
_entity.type
_entity.pdbx_description
1 polymer ?
#
loop_
_entity_poly.entity_id
_entity_poly.type
_entity_poly.pdbx_seq_one_letter_code
_entity_poly.pdbx_strand_id
1 'polypeptide(L)' 'MSSTDERHAIAELAELGGWHRRDVDRTDYYAKGIVRVQVIWQGDEAISGSSLYHDDIMTAYTRDLSTVQSWLKR' A
#
# COMPACT_ATOMS: atom_id res chain seq x y z
N MET A 1 -17.01 -9.97 -5.79
CA MET A 1 -15.78 -9.74 -5.00
C MET A 1 -16.12 -8.57 -4.11
N SER A 2 -16.26 -8.86 -2.81
CA SER A 2 -16.77 -7.92 -1.81
C SER A 2 -15.76 -6.83 -1.53
N SER A 3 -16.22 -5.66 -1.07
CA SER A 3 -15.42 -4.48 -0.77
C SER A 3 -14.12 -4.74 0.01
N THR A 4 -14.11 -5.73 0.91
CA THR A 4 -12.94 -6.16 1.69
C THR A 4 -11.80 -6.74 0.84
N ASP A 5 -12.08 -7.23 -0.36
CA ASP A 5 -11.17 -8.11 -1.11
C ASP A 5 -9.90 -7.38 -1.57
N GLU A 6 -9.98 -6.12 -2.00
CA GLU A 6 -8.80 -5.40 -2.54
C GLU A 6 -7.81 -4.99 -1.44
N ARG A 7 -8.32 -4.35 -0.38
CA ARG A 7 -7.49 -3.98 0.78
C ARG A 7 -6.86 -5.20 1.44
N HIS A 8 -7.59 -6.32 1.51
CA HIS A 8 -7.08 -7.59 2.01
C HIS A 8 -6.02 -8.19 1.07
N ALA A 9 -6.26 -8.22 -0.24
CA ALA A 9 -5.31 -8.73 -1.22
C ALA A 9 -3.99 -7.96 -1.23
N ILE A 10 -4.03 -6.63 -1.03
CA ILE A 10 -2.81 -5.82 -0.89
C ILE A 10 -2.06 -6.18 0.38
N ALA A 11 -2.77 -6.38 1.49
CA ALA A 11 -2.16 -6.78 2.75
C ALA A 11 -1.47 -8.14 2.65
N GLU A 12 -2.15 -9.15 2.09
CA GLU A 12 -1.57 -10.47 1.84
C GLU A 12 -0.34 -10.39 0.94
N LEU A 13 -0.43 -9.62 -0.16
CA LEU A 13 0.71 -9.41 -1.06
C LEU A 13 1.91 -8.79 -0.34
N ALA A 14 1.66 -7.80 0.52
CA ALA A 14 2.70 -7.14 1.28
C ALA A 14 3.35 -8.11 2.28
N GLU A 15 2.56 -8.89 3.01
CA GLU A 15 3.06 -9.89 3.96
C GLU A 15 3.92 -10.96 3.26
N LEU A 16 3.46 -11.47 2.11
CA LEU A 16 4.22 -12.41 1.28
C LEU A 16 5.54 -11.79 0.78
N GLY A 17 5.56 -10.49 0.51
CA GLY A 17 6.74 -9.73 0.11
C GLY A 17 7.69 -9.35 1.26
N GLY A 18 7.36 -9.72 2.50
CA GLY A 18 8.14 -9.40 3.69
C GLY A 18 8.00 -7.95 4.16
N TRP A 19 6.91 -7.28 3.77
CA TRP A 19 6.59 -5.94 4.24
C TRP A 19 5.90 -6.01 5.60
N HIS A 20 6.24 -5.08 6.48
CA HIS A 20 5.51 -4.87 7.72
C HIS A 20 4.36 -3.90 7.49
N ARG A 21 3.12 -4.36 7.71
CA ARG A 21 1.91 -3.54 7.61
C ARG A 21 1.58 -2.90 8.95
N ARG A 22 1.19 -1.63 8.90
CA ARG A 22 0.50 -0.91 9.97
C ARG A 22 -0.74 -0.24 9.39
N ASP A 23 -1.92 -0.68 9.81
CA ASP A 23 -3.19 -0.07 9.45
C ASP A 23 -3.57 1.01 10.48
N VAL A 24 -4.02 2.17 9.99
CA VAL A 24 -4.52 3.27 10.81
C VAL A 24 -5.70 3.89 10.09
N ASP A 25 -6.91 3.56 10.57
CA ASP A 25 -8.18 4.03 9.99
C ASP A 25 -8.24 3.68 8.47
N ARG A 26 -8.32 4.70 7.61
CA ARG A 26 -8.35 4.55 6.16
C ARG A 26 -6.98 4.48 5.50
N THR A 27 -5.90 4.44 6.28
CA THR A 27 -4.53 4.46 5.74
C THR A 27 -3.78 3.21 6.14
N ASP A 28 -3.23 2.50 5.16
CA ASP A 28 -2.28 1.42 5.39
C ASP A 28 -0.86 1.88 5.09
N TYR A 29 0.06 1.59 5.99
CA TYR A 29 1.48 1.82 5.82
C TYR A 29 2.20 0.48 5.70
N TYR A 30 3.01 0.34 4.66
CA TYR A 30 3.85 -0.83 4.43
C TYR A 30 5.32 -0.40 4.50
N ALA A 31 6.13 -1.08 5.30
CA ALA A 31 7.56 -0.79 5.43
C ALA A 31 8.42 -2.02 5.16
N LYS A 32 9.51 -1.83 4.39
CA LYS A 32 10.54 -2.85 4.12
C LYS A 32 11.90 -2.16 4.05
N GLY A 33 12.66 -2.23 5.15
CA GLY A 33 13.90 -1.46 5.31
C GLY A 33 13.66 0.04 5.22
N ILE A 34 14.37 0.72 4.32
CA ILE A 34 14.24 2.17 4.07
C ILE A 34 13.09 2.54 3.12
N VAL A 35 12.41 1.55 2.55
CA VAL A 35 11.30 1.77 1.62
C VAL A 35 9.99 1.74 2.37
N ARG A 36 9.13 2.72 2.12
CA ARG A 36 7.77 2.77 2.68
C ARG A 36 6.73 3.05 1.60
N VAL A 37 5.58 2.42 1.72
CA VAL A 37 4.40 2.69 0.87
C VAL A 37 3.27 3.10 1.79
N GLN A 38 2.70 4.27 1.56
CA GLN A 38 1.46 4.71 2.22
C GLN A 38 0.32 4.56 1.24
N VAL A 39 -0.75 3.88 1.62
CA VAL A 39 -1.96 3.70 0.83
C VAL A 39 -3.13 4.32 1.57
N ILE A 40 -3.77 5.32 0.97
CA ILE A 40 -4.97 5.97 1.52
C ILE A 40 -6.18 5.43 0.78
N TRP A 41 -7.03 4.72 1.50
CA TRP A 41 -8.21 4.07 0.96
C TRP A 41 -9.43 5.00 0.93
N GLN A 42 -10.30 4.82 -0.06
CA GLN A 42 -11.64 5.37 -0.17
C GLN A 42 -12.65 4.23 0.00
N GLY A 43 -13.11 4.01 1.24
CA GLY A 43 -13.75 2.72 1.57
C GLY A 43 -12.72 1.60 1.49
N ASP A 44 -13.11 0.41 1.03
CA ASP A 44 -12.19 -0.72 0.87
C ASP A 44 -11.95 -1.11 -0.62
N GLU A 45 -12.54 -0.37 -1.57
CA GLU A 45 -12.61 -0.70 -3.02
C GLU A 45 -11.74 0.18 -3.92
N ALA A 46 -11.16 1.24 -3.39
CA ALA A 46 -10.38 2.17 -4.18
C ALA A 46 -9.40 2.92 -3.28
N ILE A 47 -8.37 3.49 -3.89
CA ILE A 47 -7.44 4.38 -3.19
C ILE A 47 -7.72 5.83 -3.57
N SER A 48 -7.74 6.70 -2.57
CA SER A 48 -7.65 8.15 -2.78
C SER A 48 -6.23 8.55 -3.24
N GLY A 49 -5.24 7.73 -2.91
CA GLY A 49 -3.87 7.87 -3.38
C GLY A 49 -2.90 6.98 -2.63
N SER A 50 -1.71 6.87 -3.17
CA SER A 50 -0.60 6.14 -2.58
C SER A 50 0.72 6.84 -2.86
N SER A 51 1.61 6.79 -1.89
CA SER A 51 2.93 7.44 -1.93
C SER A 51 4.01 6.41 -1.66
N LEU A 52 5.05 6.40 -2.50
CA LEU A 52 6.27 5.62 -2.30
C LEU A 52 7.35 6.51 -1.72
N TYR A 53 7.96 6.06 -0.63
CA TYR A 53 9.07 6.73 0.03
C TYR A 53 10.32 5.86 -0.03
N HIS A 54 11.46 6.51 -0.18
CA HIS A 54 12.78 5.92 -0.01
C HIS A 54 13.58 6.85 0.91
N ASP A 55 13.99 6.33 2.06
CA ASP A 55 14.72 7.10 3.08
C ASP A 55 13.98 8.40 3.45
N ASP A 56 12.68 8.26 3.77
CA ASP A 56 11.75 9.35 4.10
C ASP A 56 11.50 10.41 3.01
N ILE A 57 12.12 10.27 1.83
CA ILE A 57 11.87 11.12 0.66
C ILE A 57 10.77 10.49 -0.19
N MET A 58 9.70 11.26 -0.47
CA MET A 58 8.66 10.83 -1.40
C MET A 58 9.23 10.80 -2.82
N THR A 59 9.21 9.61 -3.44
CA THR A 59 9.78 9.38 -4.78
C THR A 59 8.71 9.17 -5.85
N ALA A 60 7.51 8.74 -5.47
CA ALA A 60 6.40 8.59 -6.39
C ALA A 60 5.05 8.76 -5.69
N TYR A 61 4.05 9.19 -6.45
CA TYR A 61 2.65 9.25 -6.06
C TYR A 61 1.78 8.63 -7.16
N THR A 62 0.74 7.90 -6.78
CA THR A 62 -0.22 7.29 -7.72
C THR A 62 -1.61 7.24 -7.11
N ARG A 63 -2.64 7.11 -7.97
CA ARG A 63 -4.00 6.73 -7.58
C ARG A 63 -4.42 5.38 -8.16
N ASP A 64 -3.49 4.70 -8.82
CA ASP A 64 -3.72 3.39 -9.41
C ASP A 64 -3.19 2.29 -8.49
N LEU A 65 -4.08 1.39 -8.11
CA LEU A 65 -3.78 0.26 -7.22
C LEU A 65 -2.79 -0.73 -7.84
N SER A 66 -2.81 -0.89 -9.17
CA SER A 66 -1.89 -1.82 -9.87
C SER A 66 -0.43 -1.37 -9.76
N THR A 67 -0.21 -0.06 -9.76
CA THR A 67 1.10 0.54 -9.47
C THR A 67 1.56 0.23 -8.04
N VAL A 68 0.66 0.33 -7.05
CA VAL A 68 0.96 -0.01 -5.65
C VAL A 68 1.35 -1.49 -5.50
N GLN A 69 0.59 -2.40 -6.12
CA GLN A 69 0.93 -3.82 -6.15
C GLN A 69 2.33 -4.07 -6.72
N SER A 70 2.72 -3.31 -7.74
CA SER A 70 4.03 -3.42 -8.38
C SER A 70 5.18 -2.91 -7.49
N TRP A 71 4.90 -2.02 -6.54
CA TRP A 71 5.88 -1.63 -5.51
C TRP A 71 6.03 -2.70 -4.45
N LEU A 72 4.93 -3.31 -4.00
CA LEU A 72 4.93 -4.32 -2.95
C LEU A 72 5.51 -5.68 -3.40
N LYS A 73 5.52 -5.96 -4.71
CA LYS A 73 6.18 -7.14 -5.29
C LYS A 73 7.71 -7.07 -5.32
N ARG A 74 8.32 -5.93 -4.96
CA ARG A 74 9.77 -5.73 -4.92
C ARG A 74 10.35 -6.18 -3.58
#